data_AF-A0A3D5SN09-F1
#
_entry.id   AF-A0A3D5SN09-F1
#
_cell.length_a   1.000
_cell.length_b   1.000
_cell.length_c   1.000
_cell.angle_alpha   90.00
_cell.angle_beta   90.00
_cell.angle_gamma   90.00
#
_symmetry.space_group_name_H-M   'P 1'
#
loop_
_entity.id
_entity.type
_entity.pdbx_description
1 polymer ?
#
loop_
_entity_poly.entity_id
_entity_poly.type
_entity_poly.pdbx_seq_one_letter_code
_entity_poly.pdbx_strand_id
1 'polypeptide(L)'
;MCLQNQAISDPGSVKRVAEWCKKNRHRRVKDQFNRLNAKLRGYYNYYGVRGNYASLNEFFQQVQRLHLKWLNRRSQRQSYTWAGYRELIQCFALARPRIVGRTSCLIVSR
;
A
#
# COMPACT_ATOMS: atom_id res chain seq x y z
N MET A 1 -8.55 6.62 29.47
CA MET A 1 -7.87 7.49 28.50
C MET A 1 -7.58 6.68 27.26
N CYS A 2 -8.47 6.74 26.27
CA CYS A 2 -8.41 5.95 25.05
C CYS A 2 -7.14 6.33 24.28
N LEU A 3 -6.28 5.34 24.04
CA LEU A 3 -5.11 5.45 23.18
C LEU A 3 -5.53 6.17 21.88
N GLN A 4 -5.06 7.40 21.73
CA GLN A 4 -5.24 8.18 20.52
C GLN A 4 -4.73 7.31 19.36
N ASN A 5 -5.62 7.06 18.42
CA ASN A 5 -5.33 6.46 17.13
C ASN A 5 -4.31 7.35 16.39
N GLN A 6 -3.02 7.20 16.70
CA GLN A 6 -1.89 7.80 15.96
C GLN A 6 -1.68 7.09 14.62
N ALA A 7 -2.76 6.81 13.91
CA ALA A 7 -2.73 6.29 12.56
C ALA A 7 -3.28 7.32 11.57
N ILE A 8 -3.20 8.62 11.87
CA ILE A 8 -3.33 9.65 10.84
C ILE A 8 -1.99 9.66 10.10
N SER A 9 -1.83 8.69 9.20
CA SER A 9 -0.91 8.74 8.07
C SER A 9 0.51 9.17 8.41
N ASP A 10 1.25 8.31 9.14
CA ASP A 10 2.65 8.57 9.50
C ASP A 10 3.44 9.09 8.27
N PRO A 11 3.80 10.39 8.24
CA PRO A 11 4.40 11.00 7.06
C PRO A 11 5.78 10.41 6.76
N GLY A 12 6.44 9.84 7.78
CA GLY A 12 7.70 9.10 7.63
C GLY A 12 7.56 7.89 6.72
N SER A 13 6.51 7.10 6.92
CA SER A 13 6.22 5.88 6.13
C SER A 13 5.97 6.22 4.67
N VAL A 14 5.16 7.25 4.40
CA VAL A 14 4.88 7.71 3.02
C VAL A 14 6.14 8.24 2.36
N LYS A 15 6.94 9.05 3.06
CA LYS A 15 8.21 9.58 2.56
C LYS A 15 9.20 8.46 2.21
N ARG A 16 9.29 7.41 3.04
CA ARG A 16 10.13 6.23 2.76
C ARG A 16 9.68 5.47 1.51
N VAL A 17 8.37 5.35 1.28
CA VAL A 17 7.84 4.75 0.05
C VAL A 17 8.15 5.66 -1.15
N ALA A 18 7.96 6.97 -1.03
CA ALA A 18 8.27 7.93 -2.10
C ALA A 18 9.75 7.88 -2.52
N GLU A 19 10.67 7.90 -1.56
CA GLU A 19 12.10 7.77 -1.81
C GLU A 19 12.46 6.41 -2.42
N TRP A 20 11.81 5.35 -1.96
CA TRP A 20 12.02 4.03 -2.55
C TRP A 20 11.54 3.97 -4.00
N CYS A 21 10.37 4.53 -4.33
CA CYS A 21 9.86 4.63 -5.71
C CYS A 21 10.80 5.46 -6.59
N LYS A 22 11.33 6.58 -6.07
CA LYS A 22 12.31 7.42 -6.77
C LYS A 22 13.59 6.64 -7.10
N LYS A 23 14.16 5.93 -6.11
CA LYS A 23 15.40 5.14 -6.28
C LYS A 23 15.21 3.94 -7.22
N ASN A 24 14.05 3.28 -7.17
CA ASN A 24 13.79 2.04 -7.91
C ASN A 24 13.05 2.25 -9.25
N ARG A 25 12.90 3.50 -9.72
CA ARG A 25 12.21 3.86 -10.97
C ARG A 25 12.72 3.15 -12.23
N HIS A 26 14.00 2.76 -12.22
CA HIS A 26 14.66 2.09 -13.35
C HIS A 26 14.32 0.60 -13.46
N ARG A 27 13.82 -0.02 -12.38
CA ARG A 27 13.54 -1.47 -12.33
C ARG A 27 12.34 -1.84 -13.20
N ARG A 28 12.25 -3.12 -13.58
CA ARG A 28 11.07 -3.65 -14.29
C ARG A 28 9.82 -3.49 -13.43
N VAL A 29 8.69 -3.24 -14.08
CA VAL A 29 7.41 -2.96 -13.41
C VAL A 29 7.01 -4.11 -12.46
N LYS A 30 7.14 -5.37 -12.92
CA LYS A 30 6.90 -6.57 -12.11
C LYS A 30 7.69 -6.58 -10.79
N ASP A 31 8.98 -6.25 -10.84
CA ASP A 31 9.84 -6.23 -9.65
C ASP A 31 9.45 -5.10 -8.68
N GLN A 32 9.02 -3.96 -9.23
CA GLN A 32 8.52 -2.85 -8.43
C GLN A 32 7.25 -3.28 -7.65
N PHE A 33 6.30 -3.92 -8.33
CA PHE A 33 5.08 -4.44 -7.71
C PHE A 33 5.36 -5.49 -6.63
N ASN A 34 6.26 -6.45 -6.88
CA ASN A 34 6.62 -7.48 -5.90
C ASN A 34 7.17 -6.87 -4.59
N ARG A 35 8.07 -5.88 -4.72
CA ARG A 35 8.68 -5.21 -3.57
C ARG A 35 7.70 -4.25 -2.87
N LEU A 36 6.83 -3.58 -3.62
CA LEU A 36 5.74 -2.79 -3.06
C LEU A 36 4.78 -3.67 -2.25
N ASN A 37 4.43 -4.85 -2.77
CA ASN A 37 3.60 -5.82 -2.06
C ASN A 37 4.24 -6.27 -0.73
N ALA A 38 5.55 -6.53 -0.70
CA ALA A 38 6.24 -6.86 0.55
C ALA A 38 6.17 -5.71 1.57
N LYS A 39 6.37 -4.46 1.12
CA LYS A 39 6.26 -3.27 1.99
C LYS A 39 4.85 -3.06 2.52
N LEU A 40 3.83 -3.19 1.67
CA LEU A 40 2.43 -3.06 2.05
C LEU A 40 2.03 -4.14 3.07
N ARG A 41 2.43 -5.40 2.85
CA ARG A 41 2.21 -6.49 3.81
C ARG A 41 2.86 -6.20 5.16
N GLY A 42 4.10 -5.73 5.18
CA GLY A 42 4.77 -5.33 6.42
C GLY A 42 4.04 -4.20 7.15
N TYR A 43 3.58 -3.18 6.42
CA TYR A 43 2.79 -2.09 6.97
C TYR A 43 1.46 -2.58 7.55
N TYR A 44 0.75 -3.46 6.83
CA TYR A 44 -0.50 -4.05 7.32
C TYR A 44 -0.30 -4.93 8.55
N ASN A 45 0.81 -5.66 8.65
CA ASN A 45 1.11 -6.44 9.85
C ASN A 45 1.39 -5.55 11.07
N TYR A 46 1.99 -4.38 10.87
CA TYR A 46 2.32 -3.46 11.96
C TYR A 46 1.12 -2.58 12.39
N TYR A 47 0.33 -2.09 11.44
CA TYR A 47 -0.78 -1.14 11.70
C TYR A 47 -2.18 -1.76 11.57
N GLY A 48 -2.27 -3.07 11.28
CA GLY A 48 -3.51 -3.82 11.01
C GLY A 48 -4.36 -4.13 12.24
N VAL A 49 -4.68 -3.10 13.03
CA VAL A 49 -5.63 -3.19 14.14
C VAL A 49 -7.07 -2.92 13.67
N ARG A 50 -8.05 -3.57 14.32
CA ARG A 50 -9.48 -3.33 14.06
C ARG A 50 -9.79 -1.85 14.31
N GLY A 51 -10.52 -1.23 13.38
CA GLY A 51 -10.87 0.20 13.42
C GLY A 51 -9.95 1.12 12.61
N ASN A 52 -8.79 0.64 12.14
CA ASN A 52 -7.81 1.48 11.43
C ASN A 52 -7.88 1.38 9.89
N TYR A 53 -9.00 0.91 9.35
CA TYR A 53 -9.12 0.68 7.90
C TYR A 53 -8.99 1.96 7.08
N ALA A 54 -9.57 3.06 7.56
CA ALA A 54 -9.53 4.35 6.87
C ALA A 54 -8.09 4.79 6.56
N SER A 55 -7.21 4.71 7.57
CA SER A 55 -5.81 5.08 7.44
C SER A 55 -4.99 4.12 6.59
N LEU A 56 -5.25 2.81 6.70
CA LEU A 56 -4.61 1.81 5.83
C LEU A 56 -4.99 2.04 4.37
N ASN A 57 -6.25 2.40 4.11
CA ASN A 57 -6.75 2.74 2.78
C ASN A 57 -6.17 4.06 2.26
N GLU A 58 -6.06 5.08 3.11
CA GLU A 58 -5.43 6.34 2.72
C GLU A 58 -3.95 6.13 2.36
N PHE A 59 -3.20 5.39 3.18
CA PHE A 59 -1.82 5.03 2.88
C PHE A 59 -1.70 4.27 1.55
N PHE A 60 -2.58 3.30 1.31
CA PHE A 60 -2.62 2.56 0.05
C PHE A 60 -2.87 3.48 -1.16
N GLN A 61 -3.80 4.42 -1.07
CA GLN A 61 -4.05 5.41 -2.14
C GLN A 61 -2.83 6.31 -2.36
N GLN A 62 -2.15 6.75 -1.30
CA GLN A 62 -0.93 7.55 -1.42
C GLN A 62 0.19 6.78 -2.11
N VAL A 63 0.39 5.50 -1.76
CA VAL A 63 1.36 4.62 -2.44
C VAL A 63 1.04 4.48 -3.93
N GLN A 64 -0.24 4.30 -4.28
CA GLN A 64 -0.68 4.24 -5.68
C GLN A 64 -0.37 5.52 -6.45
N ARG A 65 -0.72 6.69 -5.89
CA ARG A 65 -0.43 8.00 -6.49
C ARG A 65 1.07 8.21 -6.70
N LEU A 66 1.89 7.88 -5.69
CA LEU A 66 3.34 8.00 -5.76
C LEU A 66 3.93 7.07 -6.84
N HIS A 67 3.50 5.82 -6.89
CA HIS A 67 3.99 4.86 -7.86
C HIS A 67 3.62 5.27 -9.30
N LEU A 68 2.36 5.67 -9.55
CA LEU A 68 1.94 6.18 -10.86
C LEU A 68 2.72 7.43 -11.26
N LYS A 69 2.92 8.37 -10.32
CA LYS A 69 3.73 9.58 -10.53
C LYS A 69 5.15 9.24 -10.98
N TRP A 70 5.82 8.30 -10.32
CA TRP A 70 7.19 7.93 -10.67
C TRP A 70 7.28 7.06 -11.94
N LEU A 71 6.26 6.25 -12.24
CA LEU A 71 6.14 5.54 -13.52
C LEU A 71 6.03 6.51 -14.69
N ASN A 72 5.15 7.52 -14.60
CA ASN A 72 4.99 8.53 -15.65
C ASN A 72 6.17 9.51 -15.75
N ARG A 73 7.06 9.55 -14.74
CA ARG A 73 8.32 10.29 -14.80
C ARG A 73 9.49 9.48 -15.35
N ARG A 74 9.33 8.16 -15.52
CA ARG A 74 10.36 7.28 -16.09
C ARG A 74 10.46 7.44 -17.60
N SER A 75 9.31 7.55 -18.26
CA SER A 75 9.22 7.79 -19.70
C SER A 75 9.00 9.30 -19.90
N GLN A 76 9.62 9.90 -20.91
CA GLN A 76 9.31 11.30 -21.25
C GLN A 76 7.85 11.49 -21.73
N ARG A 77 7.08 10.40 -21.87
CA ARG A 77 5.63 10.40 -22.13
C ARG A 77 4.87 9.88 -20.93
N GLN A 78 3.70 10.48 -20.66
CA GLN A 78 2.70 9.93 -19.73
C GLN A 78 2.19 8.60 -20.29
N SER A 79 2.89 7.52 -19.94
CA SER A 79 2.67 6.21 -20.56
C SER A 79 1.48 5.47 -19.92
N TYR A 80 1.08 5.86 -18.71
CA TYR A 80 -0.02 5.24 -17.98
C TYR A 80 -1.06 6.27 -17.55
N THR A 81 -2.31 6.05 -17.96
CA THR A 81 -3.48 6.70 -17.38
C THR A 81 -3.88 6.00 -16.07
N TRP A 82 -4.72 6.64 -15.25
CA TRP A 82 -5.28 6.00 -14.06
C TRP A 82 -6.07 4.71 -14.37
N ALA A 83 -6.74 4.66 -15.53
CA ALA A 83 -7.45 3.48 -16.00
C ALA A 83 -6.48 2.32 -16.29
N GLY A 84 -5.45 2.57 -17.12
CA GLY A 84 -4.43 1.56 -17.41
C GLY A 84 -3.66 1.12 -16.15
N TYR A 85 -3.43 2.04 -15.22
CA TYR A 85 -2.81 1.71 -13.93
C TYR A 85 -3.69 0.80 -13.05
N ARG A 86 -5.02 0.96 -13.08
CA ARG A 86 -5.96 0.07 -12.38
C ARG A 86 -5.94 -1.34 -12.94
N GLU A 87 -5.83 -1.51 -14.24
CA GLU A 87 -5.64 -2.83 -14.87
C GLU A 87 -4.29 -3.44 -14.44
N LEU A 88 -3.23 -2.64 -14.46
CA LEU A 88 -1.90 -3.05 -14.03
C LEU A 88 -1.90 -3.58 -12.57
N ILE A 89 -2.58 -2.87 -11.67
CA ILE A 89 -2.75 -3.28 -10.27
C ILE A 89 -3.48 -4.63 -10.16
N GLN A 90 -4.47 -4.88 -11.01
CA GLN A 90 -5.21 -6.14 -11.04
C GLN A 90 -4.30 -7.28 -11.53
N CYS A 91 -3.55 -7.06 -12.62
CA CYS A 91 -2.61 -8.04 -13.16
C CYS A 91 -1.49 -8.43 -12.18
N PHE A 92 -0.94 -7.46 -11.44
CA PHE A 92 0.14 -7.72 -10.47
C PHE A 92 -0.33 -7.95 -9.04
N ALA A 93 -1.65 -8.05 -8.82
CA ALA A 93 -2.28 -8.30 -7.52
C ALA A 93 -1.69 -7.45 -6.38
N LEU A 94 -1.76 -6.12 -6.51
CA LEU A 94 -1.26 -5.24 -5.45
C LEU A 94 -2.03 -5.51 -4.14
N ALA A 95 -1.30 -5.75 -3.05
CA ALA A 95 -1.86 -6.09 -1.75
C ALA A 95 -2.77 -4.97 -1.26
N ARG A 96 -4.08 -5.22 -1.28
CA ARG A 96 -5.07 -4.30 -0.72
C ARG A 96 -5.10 -4.45 0.81
N PRO A 97 -5.42 -3.37 1.54
CA PRO A 97 -5.64 -3.49 2.97
C PRO A 97 -6.80 -4.44 3.21
N ARG A 98 -6.54 -5.59 3.85
CA ARG A 98 -7.59 -6.51 4.30
C ARG A 98 -7.73 -6.31 5.80
N ILE A 99 -8.94 -6.02 6.26
CA ILE A 99 -9.24 -6.08 7.70
C ILE A 99 -9.23 -7.57 8.03
N VAL A 100 -8.14 -8.05 8.61
CA VAL A 100 -8.10 -9.40 9.17
C VAL A 100 -8.91 -9.33 10.45
N GLY A 101 -10.21 -9.54 10.34
CA GLY A 101 -10.97 -9.95 11.50
C GLY A 101 -10.40 -11.29 11.93
N ARG A 102 -9.53 -11.34 12.94
CA ARG A 102 -9.43 -12.56 13.72
C ARG A 102 -10.77 -12.72 14.40
N THR A 103 -11.68 -13.45 13.76
CA THR A 103 -12.74 -14.14 14.47
C THR A 103 -12.06 -15.30 15.21
N SER A 104 -11.28 -14.97 16.25
CA SER A 104 -10.92 -15.94 17.27
C SER A 104 -12.00 -15.88 18.32
N CYS A 105 -13.15 -16.45 17.97
CA CYS A 105 -13.98 -17.13 18.95
C CYS A 105 -14.77 -18.19 18.17
N LEU A 106 -14.05 -19.21 17.72
CA LEU A 106 -14.60 -20.54 17.57
C LEU A 106 -13.85 -21.39 18.60
N ILE A 107 -14.62 -22.11 19.42
CA ILE A 107 -14.22 -23.09 20.47
C ILE A 107 -13.86 -22.40 21.81
N VAL A 108 -14.60 -22.58 22.91
CA VAL A 108 -15.09 -23.86 23.48
C VAL A 108 -16.60 -23.91 23.63
N SER A 109 -17.20 -24.90 22.97
CA SER A 109 -18.35 -25.63 23.49
C SER A 109 -17.90 -26.45 24.70
N ARG A 110 -18.38 -26.12 25.90
CA ARG A 110 -18.72 -27.09 26.94
C ARG A 110 -19.68 -26.46 27.94
#